data_AF-A0A672HX29-F1
#
_entry.id   AF-A0A672HX29-F1
#
_cell.length_a   1.000
_cell.length_b   1.000
_cell.length_c   1.000
_cell.angle_alpha   90.00
_cell.angle_beta   90.00
_cell.angle_gamma   90.00
#
_symmetry.space_group_name_H-M   'P 1'
#
loop_
_entity.id
_entity.type
_entity.pdbx_description
1 polymer ?
#
loop_
_entity_poly.entity_id
_entity_poly.type
_entity_poly.pdbx_seq_one_letter_code
_entity_poly.pdbx_strand_id
1 'polypeptide(L)' 'HNSQWSGEEATKVDFSYWAAGEPNNATPRSEDCAEFKKYDSQFSWNDESCDRKKRWICEKKPTPCVG' A
#
# COMPACT_ATOMS: atom_id res chain seq x y z
N HIS A 1 7.89 -5.83 -18.06
CA HIS A 1 7.88 -6.12 -16.61
C HIS A 1 8.35 -4.91 -15.80
N ASN A 2 7.79 -3.71 -16.00
CA ASN A 2 8.16 -2.52 -15.23
C ASN A 2 6.92 -1.89 -14.59
N SER A 3 6.22 -2.66 -13.76
CA SER A 3 5.17 -2.11 -12.90
C SER A 3 5.81 -1.54 -11.64
N GLN A 4 5.48 -0.31 -11.29
CA GLN A 4 5.98 0.38 -10.10
C GLN A 4 4.80 0.74 -9.20
N TRP A 5 4.95 0.51 -7.89
CA TRP A 5 3.95 0.91 -6.91
C TRP A 5 3.88 2.44 -6.81
N SER A 6 2.67 2.97 -6.74
CA SER A 6 2.38 4.40 -6.60
C SER A 6 1.35 4.62 -5.51
N GLY A 7 1.45 5.76 -4.82
CA GLY A 7 0.41 6.22 -3.89
C GLY A 7 -0.83 6.76 -4.62
N GLU A 8 -1.86 7.12 -3.86
CA GLU A 8 -3.13 7.65 -4.40
C GLU A 8 -2.91 8.92 -5.26
N GLU A 9 -1.95 9.77 -4.88
CA GLU A 9 -1.59 11.00 -5.61
C GLU A 9 -0.62 10.76 -6.78
N ALA A 10 -0.54 9.52 -7.29
CA ALA A 10 0.43 9.05 -8.29
C ALA A 10 1.89 9.41 -7.93
N THR A 11 2.17 9.64 -6.64
CA THR A 11 3.51 9.87 -6.13
C THR A 11 4.27 8.55 -6.20
N LYS A 12 5.45 8.62 -6.80
CA LYS A 12 6.37 7.49 -6.81
C LYS A 12 6.73 7.15 -5.36
N VAL A 13 6.60 5.87 -5.03
CA VAL A 13 6.97 5.35 -3.73
C VAL A 13 8.48 5.07 -3.75
N ASP A 14 9.27 5.91 -3.07
CA ASP A 14 10.73 5.78 -3.02
C ASP A 14 11.23 4.82 -1.91
N PHE A 15 10.35 4.34 -1.04
CA PHE A 15 10.64 3.39 0.04
C PHE A 15 9.50 2.39 0.20
N SER A 16 9.80 1.18 0.68
CA SER A 16 8.76 0.16 0.89
C SER A 16 8.94 -0.59 2.19
N TYR A 17 7.84 -1.09 2.75
CA TYR A 17 7.77 -1.81 4.02
C TYR A 17 7.14 -3.21 3.84
N TRP A 18 7.43 -3.85 2.70
CA TRP A 18 6.98 -5.20 2.39
C TRP A 18 7.37 -6.19 3.48
N ALA A 19 6.44 -7.07 3.81
CA ALA A 19 6.76 -8.26 4.58
C ALA A 19 7.73 -9.15 3.80
N ALA A 20 8.46 -10.00 4.51
CA ALA A 20 9.36 -10.94 3.87
C ALA A 20 8.60 -11.84 2.89
N GLY A 21 9.02 -11.83 1.62
CA GLY A 21 8.39 -12.58 0.55
C GLY A 21 7.39 -11.78 -0.30
N GLU A 22 7.03 -10.56 0.11
CA GLU A 22 6.11 -9.68 -0.62
C GLU A 22 6.87 -8.58 -1.41
N PRO A 23 6.28 -8.00 -2.48
CA PRO A 23 5.02 -8.42 -3.09
C PRO A 23 5.19 -9.70 -3.93
N ASN A 24 4.23 -10.61 -3.89
CA ASN A 24 4.35 -11.94 -4.51
C ASN A 24 3.35 -12.22 -5.65
N ASN A 25 2.33 -11.37 -5.80
CA ASN A 25 1.22 -11.50 -6.73
C ASN A 25 0.58 -12.91 -6.72
N ALA A 26 0.05 -13.33 -5.56
CA ALA A 26 -0.34 -14.71 -5.34
C ALA A 26 -1.47 -15.15 -6.27
N THR A 27 -1.23 -16.18 -7.09
CA THR A 27 -2.30 -16.82 -7.88
C THR A 27 -3.36 -17.44 -6.95
N PRO A 28 -4.66 -17.44 -7.29
CA PRO A 28 -5.23 -17.26 -8.64
C PRO A 28 -5.76 -15.86 -8.96
N ARG A 29 -5.60 -14.86 -8.08
CA ARG A 29 -6.11 -13.49 -8.30
C ARG A 29 -4.94 -12.51 -8.41
N SER A 30 -5.09 -11.48 -9.23
CA SER A 30 -4.12 -10.39 -9.27
C SER A 30 -4.18 -9.60 -7.95
N GLU A 31 -3.04 -9.34 -7.35
CA GLU A 31 -2.89 -8.63 -6.08
C GLU A 31 -2.31 -7.23 -6.33
N ASP A 32 -3.05 -6.38 -7.05
CA ASP A 32 -2.55 -5.06 -7.49
C ASP A 32 -2.80 -3.93 -6.47
N CYS A 33 -3.21 -4.24 -5.24
CA CYS A 33 -3.40 -3.27 -4.16
C CYS A 33 -2.53 -3.60 -2.95
N ALA A 34 -2.06 -2.61 -2.21
CA ALA A 34 -1.26 -2.83 -1.00
C ALA A 34 -2.11 -2.74 0.27
N GLU A 35 -1.81 -3.57 1.27
CA GLU A 35 -2.37 -3.48 2.61
C GLU A 35 -1.33 -3.60 3.71
N PHE A 36 -1.68 -3.17 4.93
CA PHE A 36 -0.97 -3.56 6.15
C PHE A 36 -1.53 -4.87 6.68
N LYS A 37 -0.82 -5.99 6.47
CA LYS A 37 -1.24 -7.32 6.93
C LYS A 37 -1.20 -7.45 8.46
N LYS A 38 -0.29 -6.71 9.11
CA LYS A 38 -0.13 -6.64 10.57
C LYS A 38 0.05 -5.18 11.00
N TYR A 39 -0.89 -4.65 11.78
CA TYR A 39 -0.91 -3.22 12.17
C TYR A 39 0.16 -2.82 13.18
N ASP A 40 0.78 -3.79 13.86
CA ASP A 40 1.77 -3.62 14.93
C ASP A 40 3.21 -3.93 14.48
N SER A 41 3.44 -4.13 13.17
CA SER A 41 4.75 -4.47 12.61
C SER A 41 5.15 -3.52 11.49
N GLN A 42 6.43 -3.13 11.49
CA GLN A 42 7.01 -2.20 10.52
C GLN A 42 7.20 -2.83 9.12
N PHE A 43 7.44 -4.14 9.01
CA PHE A 43 7.59 -4.84 7.73
C PHE A 43 6.38 -5.74 7.50
N SER A 44 5.26 -5.12 7.15
CA SER A 44 3.94 -5.76 7.16
C SER A 44 3.13 -5.53 5.90
N TRP A 45 3.68 -4.82 4.90
CA TRP A 45 2.94 -4.63 3.66
C TRP A 45 2.80 -5.96 2.92
N ASN A 46 1.63 -6.14 2.32
CA ASN A 46 1.24 -7.30 1.54
C ASN A 46 0.46 -6.81 0.34
N ASP A 47 0.81 -7.30 -0.84
CA ASP A 47 0.01 -7.09 -2.02
C ASP A 47 -1.22 -8.00 -1.92
N GLU A 48 -2.39 -7.46 -2.22
CA GLU A 48 -3.68 -8.09 -2.01
C GLU A 48 -4.65 -7.71 -3.12
N SER A 49 -5.65 -8.53 -3.35
CA SER A 49 -6.69 -8.26 -4.33
C SER A 49 -7.48 -7.00 -3.95
N CYS A 50 -7.53 -6.04 -4.88
CA CYS A 50 -8.26 -4.77 -4.74
C CYS A 50 -9.76 -4.93 -4.43
N ASP A 51 -10.36 -6.06 -4.81
CA ASP A 51 -11.79 -6.31 -4.59
C ASP A 51 -12.13 -6.66 -3.13
N ARG A 52 -11.12 -6.85 -2.27
CA ARG A 52 -11.35 -7.19 -0.87
C ARG A 52 -11.74 -5.96 -0.07
N LYS A 53 -12.94 -6.04 0.52
CA LYS A 53 -13.44 -5.02 1.45
C LYS A 53 -12.69 -5.08 2.77
N LYS A 54 -11.84 -4.09 3.03
CA LYS A 54 -11.08 -3.93 4.29
C LYS A 54 -11.24 -2.51 4.83
N ARG A 55 -10.74 -2.28 6.04
CA ARG A 55 -10.61 -0.91 6.57
C ARG A 55 -9.44 -0.21 5.86
N TRP A 56 -9.55 1.09 5.71
CA TRP A 56 -8.58 1.91 4.97
C TRP A 56 -8.12 3.09 5.82
N ILE A 57 -6.96 3.64 5.45
CA ILE A 57 -6.35 4.81 6.08
C ILE A 57 -6.31 5.89 5.01
N CYS A 58 -6.73 7.11 5.36
CA CYS A 58 -6.63 8.27 4.48
C CYS A 58 -5.43 9.13 4.88
N GLU A 59 -4.78 9.73 3.89
CA GLU A 59 -3.81 10.79 4.08
C GLU A 59 -4.47 12.14 3.76
N LYS A 60 -4.17 13.19 4.53
CA LYS A 60 -4.59 14.56 4.22
C LYS A 60 -3.46 15.52 4.52
N LYS A 61 -3.17 16.42 3.57
CA LYS A 61 -2.23 17.53 3.82
C LYS A 61 -2.76 18.43 4.95
N PRO A 62 -1.91 18.82 5.91
CA PRO A 62 -2.30 19.80 6.92
C PRO A 62 -2.83 21.07 6.26
N THR A 63 -3.95 21.59 6.75
CA THR A 63 -4.43 22.91 6.32
C THR A 63 -3.56 23.96 7.02
N PRO A 64 -2.90 24.87 6.28
CA PRO A 64 -2.12 25.93 6.91
C PRO A 64 -3.00 26.79 7.80
N CYS A 65 -2.55 27.07 9.03
CA CYS A 65 -3.16 28.11 9.84
C CYS A 65 -2.88 29.46 9.18
N VAL A 66 -3.92 30.18 8.75
CA VAL A 66 -3.79 31.55 8.25
C VAL A 66 -4.04 32.48 9.44
N GLY A 67 -3.01 33.24 9.82
CA GLY A 67 -3.12 34.33 10.80
C GLY A 67 -3.59 35.63 10.16
#